data_AF-A0A533SBF8-F1
#
_entry.id   AF-A0A533SBF8-F1
#
_cell.length_a   1.000
_cell.length_b   1.000
_cell.length_c   1.000
_cell.angle_alpha   90.00
_cell.angle_beta   90.00
_cell.angle_gamma   90.00
#
_symmetry.space_group_name_H-M   'P 1'
#
loop_
_entity.id
_entity.type
_entity.pdbx_description
1 polymer ?
#
loop_
_entity_poly.entity_id
_entity_poly.type
_entity_poly.pdbx_seq_one_letter_code
_entity_poly.pdbx_strand_id
1 'polypeptide(L)'
;PQENPDFWAGISANSYLDDISGPLQLHHGTADSEVPLAFSQTLYRQLLDAGKTVEYYEYEGDDHNLAGHFSLAMQRTLEFYDLYLKKSP
;
A
#
# COMPACT_ATOMS: atom_id res chain seq x y z
N PRO A 1 12.86 3.15 17.35
CA PRO A 1 13.65 2.41 16.33
C PRO A 1 15.17 2.48 16.54
N GLN A 2 15.69 3.64 16.97
CA GLN A 2 17.13 3.95 17.03
C GLN A 2 17.92 3.08 18.02
N GLU A 3 17.26 2.54 19.05
CA GLU A 3 17.92 1.70 20.06
C GLU A 3 18.12 0.24 19.62
N ASN A 4 17.41 -0.23 18.58
CA ASN A 4 17.57 -1.57 18.03
C ASN A 4 17.28 -1.60 16.52
N PRO A 5 18.10 -0.90 15.72
CA PRO A 5 17.80 -0.66 14.30
C PRO A 5 17.71 -1.96 13.49
N ASP A 6 18.57 -2.93 13.77
CA ASP A 6 18.60 -4.21 13.05
C ASP A 6 17.32 -5.02 13.26
N PHE A 7 16.80 -5.04 14.49
CA PHE A 7 15.52 -5.70 14.80
C PHE A 7 14.37 -5.05 14.02
N TRP A 8 14.25 -3.72 14.06
CA TRP A 8 13.18 -3.01 13.36
C TRP A 8 13.30 -3.13 11.84
N ALA A 9 14.52 -3.09 11.31
CA ALA A 9 14.77 -3.34 9.89
C ALA A 9 14.36 -4.77 9.50
N GLY A 10 14.65 -5.75 10.35
CA GLY A 10 14.31 -7.16 10.10
C GLY A 10 12.82 -7.50 10.11
N ILE A 11 11.96 -6.62 10.62
CA ILE A 11 10.49 -6.82 10.64
C ILE A 11 9.72 -5.78 9.82
N SER A 12 10.41 -4.74 9.31
CA SER A 12 9.78 -3.74 8.45
C SER A 12 9.69 -4.28 7.03
N ALA A 13 8.47 -4.34 6.47
CA ALA A 13 8.26 -4.74 5.08
C ALA A 13 9.05 -3.86 4.08
N ASN A 14 9.30 -2.59 4.44
CA ASN A 14 10.06 -1.64 3.64
C ASN A 14 11.54 -2.04 3.45
N SER A 15 12.06 -2.97 4.25
CA SER A 15 13.42 -3.52 4.08
C SER A 15 13.51 -4.61 3.01
N TYR A 16 12.37 -5.09 2.49
CA TYR A 16 12.28 -6.28 1.63
C TYR A 16 11.58 -5.98 0.30
N LEU A 17 11.68 -4.73 -0.19
CA LEU A 17 10.99 -4.32 -1.42
C LEU A 17 11.44 -5.15 -2.63
N ASP A 18 12.71 -5.52 -2.68
CA ASP A 18 13.28 -6.33 -3.75
C ASP A 18 12.61 -7.70 -3.88
N ASP A 19 12.11 -8.26 -2.78
CA ASP A 19 11.42 -9.55 -2.73
C ASP A 19 9.98 -9.50 -3.27
N ILE A 20 9.44 -8.30 -3.50
CA ILE A 20 8.11 -8.15 -4.11
C ILE A 20 8.19 -8.58 -5.58
N SER A 21 7.50 -9.67 -5.90
CA SER A 21 7.50 -10.32 -7.21
C SER A 21 6.29 -9.99 -8.09
N GLY A 22 5.30 -9.28 -7.55
CA GLY A 22 4.07 -8.92 -8.25
C GLY A 22 3.64 -7.48 -8.00
N PRO A 23 2.64 -7.00 -8.74
CA PRO A 23 2.06 -5.68 -8.52
C PRO A 23 1.45 -5.52 -7.13
N LEU A 24 1.48 -4.30 -6.59
CA LEU A 24 0.86 -3.95 -5.29
C LEU A 24 -0.18 -2.83 -5.45
N GLN A 25 -1.31 -2.93 -4.75
CA GLN A 25 -2.29 -1.85 -4.65
C GLN A 25 -2.45 -1.40 -3.21
N LEU A 26 -2.38 -0.09 -2.97
CA LEU A 26 -2.48 0.54 -1.66
C LEU A 26 -3.75 1.41 -1.58
N HIS A 27 -4.45 1.33 -0.45
CA HIS A 27 -5.64 2.13 -0.13
C HIS A 27 -5.47 2.75 1.26
N HIS A 28 -5.77 4.05 1.42
CA HIS A 28 -5.60 4.73 2.72
C HIS A 28 -6.57 5.91 2.89
N GLY A 29 -7.20 6.05 4.06
CA GLY A 29 -8.10 7.16 4.37
C GLY A 29 -7.36 8.38 4.92
N THR A 30 -7.61 9.59 4.41
CA THR A 30 -6.82 10.78 4.83
C THR A 30 -7.11 11.23 6.26
N ALA A 31 -8.21 10.76 6.86
CA ALA A 31 -8.56 11.01 8.25
C ALA A 31 -8.25 9.81 9.18
N ASP A 32 -7.46 8.83 8.71
CA ASP A 32 -6.97 7.74 9.54
C ASP A 32 -6.08 8.28 10.68
N SER A 33 -6.54 8.08 11.92
CA SER A 33 -5.82 8.49 13.13
C SER A 33 -5.05 7.35 13.80
N GLU A 34 -5.21 6.12 13.30
CA GLU A 34 -4.58 4.91 13.81
C GLU A 34 -3.29 4.61 13.04
N VAL A 35 -3.34 4.72 11.71
CA VAL A 35 -2.19 4.51 10.84
C VAL A 35 -1.87 5.82 10.11
N PRO A 36 -0.65 6.38 10.27
CA PRO A 36 -0.29 7.60 9.58
C PRO A 36 -0.30 7.44 8.06
N LEU A 37 -0.98 8.36 7.36
CA LEU A 37 -1.00 8.45 5.89
C LEU A 37 0.40 8.39 5.26
N ALA A 38 1.37 9.02 5.93
CA ALA A 38 2.76 9.06 5.52
C ALA A 38 3.40 7.67 5.33
N PHE A 39 2.88 6.62 5.97
CA PHE A 39 3.38 5.25 5.82
C PHE A 39 3.08 4.72 4.42
N SER A 40 1.84 4.85 3.93
CA SER A 40 1.48 4.44 2.57
C SER A 40 2.15 5.31 1.51
N GLN A 41 2.25 6.63 1.74
CA GLN A 41 2.98 7.53 0.84
C GLN A 41 4.47 7.18 0.73
N THR A 42 5.11 6.85 1.85
CA THR A 42 6.52 6.44 1.87
C THR A 42 6.72 5.12 1.16
N LEU A 43 5.89 4.11 1.46
CA LEU A 43 5.96 2.80 0.80
C LEU A 43 5.73 2.92 -0.71
N TYR A 44 4.74 3.70 -1.13
CA TYR A 44 4.46 3.95 -2.55
C TYR A 44 5.69 4.52 -3.28
N ARG A 45 6.31 5.56 -2.72
CA ARG A 45 7.53 6.15 -3.30
C ARG A 45 8.68 5.15 -3.36
N GLN A 46 8.93 4.41 -2.28
CA GLN A 46 10.02 3.43 -2.27
C GLN A 46 9.80 2.29 -3.27
N LEU A 47 8.56 1.87 -3.50
CA LEU A 47 8.23 0.87 -4.52
C LEU A 47 8.46 1.39 -5.93
N LEU A 48 8.10 2.66 -6.20
CA LEU A 48 8.42 3.31 -7.47
C LEU A 48 9.93 3.41 -7.69
N ASP A 49 10.68 3.85 -6.67
CA ASP A 49 12.15 3.96 -6.72
C ASP A 49 12.82 2.60 -6.93
N ALA A 50 12.24 1.51 -6.40
CA ALA A 50 12.66 0.13 -6.62
C ALA A 50 12.17 -0.48 -7.95
N GLY A 51 11.51 0.31 -8.81
CA GLY A 51 11.02 -0.15 -10.11
C GLY A 51 9.88 -1.17 -10.03
N LYS A 52 9.14 -1.21 -8.93
CA LYS A 52 8.02 -2.13 -8.71
C LYS A 52 6.73 -1.55 -9.29
N THR A 53 5.85 -2.43 -9.77
CA THR A 53 4.51 -2.03 -10.22
C THR A 53 3.63 -1.77 -8.99
N VAL A 54 3.19 -0.54 -8.80
CA VAL A 54 2.36 -0.16 -7.65
C VAL A 54 1.30 0.88 -8.01
N GLU A 55 0.11 0.73 -7.43
CA GLU A 55 -0.98 1.71 -7.46
C GLU A 55 -1.29 2.18 -6.03
N TYR A 56 -1.63 3.46 -5.87
CA TYR A 56 -1.97 4.03 -4.57
C TYR A 56 -3.17 4.98 -4.66
N TYR A 57 -4.11 4.81 -3.74
CA TYR A 57 -5.31 5.64 -3.63
C TYR A 57 -5.50 6.16 -2.21
N GLU A 58 -5.70 7.47 -2.13
CA GLU A 58 -6.13 8.17 -0.91
C GLU A 58 -7.64 8.45 -0.97
N TYR A 59 -8.30 8.36 0.18
CA TYR A 59 -9.75 8.58 0.32
C TYR A 59 -10.00 9.74 1.27
N GLU A 60 -10.40 10.88 0.70
CA GLU A 60 -10.54 12.12 1.45
C GLU A 60 -11.62 12.00 2.53
N GLY A 61 -11.24 12.27 3.79
CA GLY A 61 -12.15 12.28 4.94
C GLY A 61 -12.53 10.90 5.49
N ASP A 62 -12.12 9.81 4.84
CA ASP A 62 -12.32 8.47 5.37
C ASP A 62 -11.30 8.15 6.48
N ASP A 63 -11.73 7.36 7.45
CA ASP A 63 -10.90 6.84 8.55
C ASP A 63 -10.24 5.50 8.18
N HIS A 64 -9.77 4.76 9.18
CA HIS A 64 -9.13 3.45 9.04
C HIS A 64 -9.96 2.40 8.27
N ASN A 65 -11.28 2.56 8.19
CA ASN A 65 -12.20 1.54 7.65
C ASN A 65 -12.72 1.85 6.25
N LEU A 66 -12.43 3.05 5.71
CA LEU A 66 -12.83 3.47 4.36
C LEU A 66 -14.35 3.39 4.11
N ALA A 67 -15.19 3.57 5.14
CA ALA A 67 -16.63 3.33 5.03
C ALA A 67 -17.33 4.26 4.01
N GLY A 68 -16.86 5.50 3.85
CA GLY A 68 -17.42 6.47 2.91
C GLY A 68 -17.12 6.11 1.45
N HIS A 69 -15.96 5.49 1.18
CA HIS A 69 -15.49 5.16 -0.16
C HIS A 69 -15.33 3.67 -0.42
N PHE A 70 -15.85 2.80 0.45
CA PHE A 70 -15.67 1.35 0.40
C PHE A 70 -15.97 0.75 -0.97
N SER A 71 -17.13 1.09 -1.56
CA SER A 71 -17.54 0.57 -2.86
C SER A 71 -16.55 0.94 -3.98
N LEU A 72 -15.98 2.15 -3.93
CA LEU A 72 -14.97 2.60 -4.89
C LEU A 72 -13.63 1.87 -4.67
N ALA A 73 -13.22 1.67 -3.42
CA ALA A 73 -12.03 0.88 -3.10
C ALA A 73 -12.16 -0.55 -3.63
N MET A 74 -13.29 -1.22 -3.39
CA MET A 74 -13.54 -2.58 -3.87
C MET A 74 -13.61 -2.66 -5.39
N GLN A 75 -14.20 -1.66 -6.06
CA GLN A 75 -14.17 -1.61 -7.53
C GLN A 75 -12.74 -1.59 -8.05
N ARG A 76 -11.87 -0.71 -7.52
CA ARG A 76 -10.46 -0.62 -7.91
C ARG A 76 -9.69 -1.93 -7.63
N THR A 77 -10.00 -2.61 -6.54
CA THR A 77 -9.43 -3.94 -6.23
C THR A 77 -9.83 -5.01 -7.25
N LEU A 78 -11.10 -5.01 -7.69
CA LEU A 78 -11.55 -5.94 -8.75
C LEU A 78 -10.86 -5.64 -10.09
N GLU A 79 -10.75 -4.36 -10.46
CA GLU A 79 -10.05 -3.92 -11.68
C GLU A 79 -8.56 -4.31 -11.65
N PHE A 80 -7.91 -4.17 -10.50
CA PHE A 80 -6.53 -4.59 -10.29
C PHE A 80 -6.34 -6.10 -10.46
N TYR A 81 -7.24 -6.91 -9.88
CA TYR A 81 -7.20 -8.36 -10.09
C TYR A 81 -7.53 -8.77 -11.53
N ASP A 82 -8.44 -8.07 -12.20
CA ASP A 82 -8.74 -8.31 -13.61
C ASP A 82 -7.50 -8.05 -14.49
N LEU A 83 -6.69 -7.05 -14.14
CA LEU A 83 -5.47 -6.70 -14.85
C LEU A 83 -4.32 -7.67 -14.58
N TYR A 84 -4.04 -7.98 -13.31
CA TYR A 84 -2.80 -8.65 -12.91
C TYR A 84 -2.96 -10.12 -12.49
N LEU A 85 -4.17 -10.57 -12.15
CA LEU A 85 -4.42 -11.94 -11.69
C LEU A 85 -5.19 -12.77 -12.73
N LYS A 86 -6.34 -12.29 -13.20
CA LYS A 86 -7.25 -13.10 -14.04
C LYS A 86 -6.79 -13.25 -15.50
N LYS A 87 -5.97 -12.31 -15.98
CA LYS A 87 -5.41 -12.34 -17.35
C LYS A 87 -4.02 -12.96 -17.42
N SER A 88 -3.48 -13.42 -16.30
CA SER A 88 -2.22 -14.16 -16.26
C SER A 88 -2.48 -15.59 -16.78
N PRO A 89 -1.74 -16.08 -17.79
CA PRO A 89 -1.96 -17.40 -18.38
C PRO A 89 -1.76 -18.55 -17.38
#